data_AF-A0A024HPJ0-F1
#
_entry.id   AF-A0A024HPJ0-F1
#
_cell.length_a   1.000
_cell.length_b   1.000
_cell.length_c   1.000
_cell.angle_alpha   90.00
_cell.angle_beta   90.00
_cell.angle_gamma   90.00
#
_symmetry.space_group_name_H-M   'P 1'
#
loop_
_entity.id
_entity.type
_entity.pdbx_description
1 polymer ?
#
loop_
_entity_poly.entity_id
_entity_poly.type
_entity_poly.pdbx_seq_one_letter_code
_entity_poly.pdbx_strand_id
1 'polypeptide(L)'
;MATQIEVAKHLDLSDRQVRNLLADGVLPGSKGKGGFDIEACRLAYIRYLRGLGSSQVKPEADPDFPEGIDPLAEHKLTQERLRLTAAQAEGQELKNDIGRRRAVPTEFAMFVFSRLAAEIASILDTLPLTLKRRHPDLEVRHIESVQRELSKARNRAAQLDERLPGLLDEYLATAAD
;
A
#
# COMPACT_ATOMS: atom_id res chain seq x y z
N MET A 1 -15.95 -13.54 53.49
CA MET A 1 -17.12 -13.17 52.67
C MET A 1 -16.84 -11.80 52.13
N ALA A 2 -16.91 -11.62 50.81
CA ALA A 2 -16.36 -10.42 50.20
C ALA A 2 -17.32 -9.23 50.29
N THR A 3 -16.79 -8.06 50.59
CA THR A 3 -17.48 -6.78 50.44
C THR A 3 -17.41 -6.30 49.00
N GLN A 4 -18.24 -5.30 48.65
CA GLN A 4 -18.20 -4.70 47.32
C GLN A 4 -16.82 -4.12 46.96
N ILE A 5 -16.13 -3.53 47.94
CA ILE A 5 -14.77 -2.99 47.81
C ILE A 5 -13.77 -4.10 47.48
N GLU A 6 -13.93 -5.28 48.10
CA GLU A 6 -13.06 -6.42 47.84
C GLU A 6 -13.33 -7.04 46.46
N VAL A 7 -14.58 -7.06 45.99
CA VAL A 7 -14.91 -7.44 44.61
C VAL A 7 -14.32 -6.45 43.61
N ALA A 8 -14.42 -5.15 43.89
CA ALA A 8 -13.85 -4.09 43.04
C ALA A 8 -12.33 -4.24 42.90
N LYS A 9 -11.62 -4.39 44.02
CA LYS A 9 -10.17 -4.65 44.03
C LYS A 9 -9.80 -5.94 43.30
N HIS A 10 -10.60 -7.00 43.46
CA HIS A 10 -10.33 -8.30 42.86
C HIS A 10 -10.50 -8.32 41.34
N LEU A 11 -11.47 -7.57 40.82
CA LEU A 11 -11.75 -7.45 39.39
C LEU A 11 -10.99 -6.30 38.72
N ASP A 12 -10.19 -5.55 39.49
CA ASP A 12 -9.50 -4.33 39.07
C ASP A 12 -10.47 -3.26 38.49
N LEU A 13 -11.56 -3.01 39.23
CA LEU A 13 -12.63 -2.07 38.86
C LEU A 13 -12.84 -1.01 39.94
N SER A 14 -13.48 0.10 39.57
CA SER A 14 -13.97 1.07 40.56
C SER A 14 -15.22 0.55 41.28
N ASP A 15 -15.44 0.97 42.53
CA ASP A 15 -16.65 0.63 43.29
C ASP A 15 -17.93 1.10 42.59
N ARG A 16 -17.85 2.19 41.82
CA ARG A 16 -18.93 2.66 40.96
C ARG A 16 -19.23 1.64 39.87
N GLN A 17 -18.19 1.11 39.23
CA GLN A 17 -18.37 0.17 38.14
C GLN A 17 -18.95 -1.17 38.61
N VAL A 18 -18.55 -1.64 39.79
CA VAL A 18 -19.17 -2.82 40.39
C VAL A 18 -20.67 -2.58 40.66
N ARG A 19 -21.08 -1.38 41.07
CA ARG A 19 -22.51 -1.05 41.22
C ARG A 19 -23.26 -1.05 39.90
N ASN A 20 -22.69 -0.49 38.85
CA ASN A 20 -23.30 -0.47 37.51
C ASN A 20 -23.50 -1.90 36.99
N LEU A 21 -22.45 -2.73 37.03
CA LEU A 21 -22.53 -4.13 36.58
C LEU A 21 -23.49 -4.99 37.41
N LEU A 22 -23.71 -4.66 38.69
CA LEU A 22 -24.75 -5.30 39.51
C LEU A 22 -26.16 -4.85 39.09
N ALA A 23 -26.35 -3.57 38.80
CA ALA A 23 -27.63 -3.02 38.33
C ALA A 23 -28.00 -3.56 36.94
N ASP A 24 -27.02 -3.73 36.06
CA ASP A 24 -27.18 -4.28 34.72
C ASP A 24 -27.35 -5.80 34.70
N GLY A 25 -27.33 -6.45 35.87
CA GLY A 25 -27.49 -7.90 36.01
C GLY A 25 -26.30 -8.72 35.50
N VAL A 26 -25.16 -8.07 35.23
CA VAL A 26 -23.93 -8.72 34.78
C VAL A 26 -23.24 -9.43 35.93
N LEU A 27 -23.06 -8.76 37.07
CA LEU A 27 -22.48 -9.36 38.27
C LEU A 27 -23.58 -9.96 39.17
N PRO A 28 -23.29 -11.10 39.84
CA PRO A 28 -24.22 -11.69 40.79
C PRO A 28 -24.30 -10.86 42.08
N GLY A 29 -25.53 -10.67 42.61
CA GLY A 29 -25.77 -9.95 43.84
C GLY A 29 -25.22 -10.62 45.10
N SER A 30 -25.05 -9.84 46.17
CA SER A 30 -24.62 -10.33 47.49
C SER A 30 -25.64 -11.29 48.10
N LYS A 31 -25.17 -12.36 48.74
CA LYS A 31 -26.02 -13.34 49.45
C LYS A 31 -26.37 -12.85 50.87
N GLY A 32 -26.73 -11.58 51.03
CA GLY A 32 -27.08 -10.96 52.32
C GLY A 32 -25.94 -10.99 53.34
N LYS A 33 -26.15 -11.63 54.51
CA LYS A 33 -25.08 -11.88 55.50
C LYS A 33 -23.91 -12.68 54.92
N GLY A 34 -24.13 -13.33 53.77
CA GLY A 34 -23.17 -14.11 53.03
C GLY A 34 -22.11 -13.33 52.24
N GLY A 35 -22.29 -12.02 52.07
CA GLY A 35 -21.43 -11.21 51.19
C GLY A 35 -21.43 -11.66 49.73
N PHE A 36 -20.48 -11.13 48.95
CA PHE A 36 -20.27 -11.51 47.55
C PHE A 36 -19.43 -12.78 47.42
N ASP A 37 -19.76 -13.57 46.39
CA ASP A 37 -18.99 -14.72 45.96
C ASP A 37 -17.99 -14.26 44.89
N ILE A 38 -16.71 -14.21 45.26
CA ILE A 38 -15.63 -13.68 44.43
C ILE A 38 -15.48 -14.48 43.14
N GLU A 39 -15.57 -15.82 43.21
CA GLU A 39 -15.39 -16.68 42.04
C GLU A 39 -16.57 -16.52 41.07
N ALA A 40 -17.80 -16.42 41.60
CA ALA A 40 -18.97 -16.15 40.77
C ALA A 40 -18.89 -14.77 40.08
N CYS A 41 -18.42 -13.74 40.79
CA CYS A 41 -18.21 -12.40 40.22
C CYS A 41 -17.13 -12.42 39.13
N ARG A 42 -16.00 -13.11 39.36
CA ARG A 42 -14.91 -13.25 38.38
C ARG A 42 -15.40 -13.93 37.11
N LEU A 43 -16.10 -15.06 37.23
CA LEU A 43 -16.63 -15.79 36.08
C LEU A 43 -17.64 -14.99 35.28
N ALA A 44 -18.54 -14.27 35.97
CA ALA A 44 -19.53 -13.42 35.33
C ALA A 44 -18.86 -12.26 34.55
N TYR A 45 -17.86 -11.61 35.15
CA TYR A 45 -17.12 -10.53 34.50
C TYR A 45 -16.31 -11.01 33.29
N ILE A 46 -15.65 -12.17 33.37
CA ILE A 46 -14.95 -12.76 32.21
C ILE A 46 -15.92 -13.05 31.05
N ARG A 47 -17.12 -13.56 31.35
CA ARG A 47 -18.16 -13.80 30.32
C ARG A 47 -18.60 -12.49 29.66
N TYR A 48 -18.78 -11.44 30.46
CA TYR A 48 -19.09 -10.09 30.00
C TYR A 48 -18.00 -9.55 29.05
N LEU A 49 -16.73 -9.64 29.43
CA LEU A 49 -15.59 -9.22 28.59
C LEU A 49 -15.51 -10.00 27.26
N ARG A 50 -15.82 -11.30 27.28
CA ARG A 50 -15.89 -12.11 26.05
C ARG A 50 -17.08 -11.71 25.17
N GLY A 51 -18.20 -11.29 25.77
CA GLY A 51 -19.37 -10.74 25.07
C GLY A 51 -19.07 -9.42 24.37
N LEU A 52 -18.26 -8.56 24.98
CA LEU A 52 -17.77 -7.32 24.40
C LEU A 52 -16.92 -7.57 23.13
N GLY A 53 -15.99 -8.53 23.18
CA GLY A 53 -15.17 -8.90 22.03
C GLY A 53 -15.92 -9.56 20.87
N SER A 54 -17.17 -10.01 21.10
CA SER A 54 -18.06 -10.62 20.09
C SER A 54 -19.23 -9.71 19.69
N SER A 55 -19.22 -8.45 20.11
CA SER A 55 -20.28 -7.45 19.90
C SER A 55 -21.68 -7.87 20.40
N GLN A 56 -21.78 -8.85 21.28
CA GLN A 56 -23.05 -9.29 21.88
C GLN A 56 -23.46 -8.43 23.10
N VAL A 57 -22.52 -7.65 23.63
CA VAL A 57 -22.71 -6.81 24.82
C VAL A 57 -22.18 -5.40 24.52
N LYS A 58 -22.96 -4.37 24.84
CA LYS A 58 -22.56 -2.97 24.62
C LYS A 58 -21.57 -2.51 25.71
N PRO A 59 -20.43 -1.89 25.37
CA PRO A 59 -19.54 -1.27 26.35
C PRO A 59 -20.21 -0.07 27.03
N GLU A 60 -19.80 0.19 28.27
CA GLU A 60 -20.17 1.40 29.00
C GLU A 60 -19.56 2.62 28.29
N ALA A 61 -20.30 3.73 28.26
CA ALA A 61 -19.77 5.02 27.83
C ALA A 61 -18.93 5.62 28.96
N ASP A 62 -17.69 6.00 28.65
CA ASP A 62 -16.79 6.67 29.58
C ASP A 62 -17.44 7.98 30.12
N PRO A 63 -17.55 8.19 31.43
CA PRO A 63 -18.14 9.41 32.00
C PRO A 63 -17.42 10.71 31.60
N ASP A 64 -16.11 10.64 31.32
CA ASP A 64 -15.30 11.77 30.84
C ASP A 64 -15.39 11.95 29.31
N PHE A 65 -15.95 10.96 28.61
CA PHE A 65 -16.28 10.99 27.18
C PHE A 65 -17.72 10.49 26.94
N PRO A 66 -18.73 11.28 27.36
CA PRO A 66 -20.13 10.94 27.15
C PRO A 66 -20.38 10.92 25.63
N GLU A 67 -20.45 9.73 25.05
CA GLU A 67 -20.70 9.47 23.63
C GLU A 67 -19.85 10.30 22.66
N GLY A 68 -18.63 9.84 22.42
CA GLY A 68 -17.78 10.27 21.32
C GLY A 68 -17.62 9.25 20.19
N ILE A 69 -18.48 8.22 20.09
CA ILE A 69 -18.58 7.49 18.83
C ILE A 69 -19.31 8.43 17.89
N ASP A 70 -18.55 9.17 17.09
CA ASP A 70 -19.07 9.94 15.96
C ASP A 70 -20.20 9.12 15.31
N PRO A 71 -21.45 9.60 15.26
CA PRO A 71 -22.55 8.86 14.63
C PRO A 71 -22.25 8.47 13.18
N LEU A 72 -21.27 9.15 12.55
CA LEU A 72 -20.76 8.87 11.23
C LEU A 72 -19.51 7.99 11.23
N ALA A 73 -19.05 7.44 12.36
CA ALA A 73 -17.85 6.60 12.44
C ALA A 73 -17.96 5.39 11.51
N GLU A 74 -19.10 4.69 11.53
CA GLU A 74 -19.36 3.58 10.61
C GLU A 74 -19.39 4.03 9.15
N HIS A 75 -19.94 5.22 8.89
CA HIS A 75 -20.02 5.80 7.55
C HIS A 75 -18.63 6.20 7.03
N LYS A 76 -17.80 6.84 7.85
CA LYS A 76 -16.40 7.18 7.54
C LYS A 76 -15.57 5.93 7.29
N LEU A 77 -15.73 4.91 8.13
CA LEU A 77 -15.06 3.62 7.97
C LEU A 77 -15.51 2.92 6.68
N THR A 78 -16.79 3.02 6.33
CA THR A 78 -17.32 2.52 5.05
C THR A 78 -16.74 3.28 3.86
N GLN A 79 -16.63 4.61 3.94
CA GLN A 79 -15.99 5.42 2.90
C GLN A 79 -14.51 5.05 2.71
N GLU A 80 -13.77 4.85 3.79
CA GLU A 80 -12.37 4.43 3.71
C GLU A 80 -12.22 3.03 3.11
N ARG A 81 -13.11 2.09 3.48
CA ARG A 81 -13.17 0.76 2.85
C ARG A 81 -13.45 0.86 1.35
N LEU A 82 -14.41 1.68 0.94
CA LEU A 82 -14.70 1.90 -0.48
C LEU A 82 -13.49 2.46 -1.24
N ARG A 83 -12.77 3.44 -0.67
CA ARG A 83 -11.53 3.97 -1.25
C ARG A 83 -10.46 2.90 -1.38
N LEU A 84 -10.27 2.08 -0.33
CA LEU A 84 -9.31 0.98 -0.36
C LEU A 84 -9.67 -0.05 -1.44
N THR A 85 -10.94 -0.47 -1.51
CA THR A 85 -11.41 -1.43 -2.52
C THR A 85 -11.28 -0.86 -3.93
N ALA A 86 -11.55 0.43 -4.14
CA ALA A 86 -11.35 1.10 -5.42
C ALA A 86 -9.87 1.11 -5.84
N ALA A 87 -8.97 1.50 -4.94
CA ALA A 87 -7.53 1.47 -5.20
C ALA A 87 -7.01 0.05 -5.46
N GLN A 88 -7.54 -0.96 -4.76
CA GLN A 88 -7.23 -2.36 -5.02
C GLN A 88 -7.71 -2.83 -6.39
N ALA A 89 -8.92 -2.42 -6.80
CA ALA A 89 -9.47 -2.74 -8.12
C ALA A 89 -8.61 -2.13 -9.23
N GLU A 90 -8.25 -0.85 -9.12
CA GLU A 90 -7.37 -0.16 -10.06
C GLU A 90 -5.99 -0.85 -10.16
N GLY A 91 -5.40 -1.18 -9.00
CA GLY A 91 -4.15 -1.94 -8.97
C GLY A 91 -4.25 -3.33 -9.62
N GLN A 92 -5.41 -3.98 -9.52
CA GLN A 92 -5.65 -5.26 -10.19
C GLN A 92 -5.88 -5.08 -11.70
N GLU A 93 -6.55 -4.02 -12.12
CA GLU A 93 -6.73 -3.68 -13.53
C GLU A 93 -5.38 -3.43 -14.21
N LEU A 94 -4.50 -2.65 -13.60
CA LEU A 94 -3.15 -2.43 -14.12
C LEU A 94 -2.36 -3.75 -14.26
N LYS A 95 -2.46 -4.63 -13.26
CA LYS A 95 -1.85 -5.98 -13.33
C LYS A 95 -2.45 -6.83 -14.45
N ASN A 96 -3.78 -6.76 -14.63
CA ASN A 96 -4.47 -7.47 -15.70
C ASN A 96 -4.04 -6.96 -17.07
N ASP A 97 -3.84 -5.65 -17.23
CA ASP A 97 -3.39 -5.06 -18.49
C ASP A 97 -1.94 -5.41 -18.82
N ILE A 98 -1.06 -5.46 -17.82
CA ILE A 98 0.29 -6.03 -17.97
C ILE A 98 0.19 -7.51 -18.37
N GLY A 99 -0.64 -8.30 -17.69
CA GLY A 99 -0.85 -9.72 -18.00
C GLY A 99 -1.42 -9.97 -19.41
N ARG A 100 -2.28 -9.06 -19.89
CA ARG A 100 -2.83 -9.04 -21.25
C ARG A 100 -1.88 -8.42 -22.28
N ARG A 101 -0.69 -7.95 -21.87
CA ARG A 101 0.32 -7.31 -22.72
C ARG A 101 -0.15 -6.01 -23.38
N ARG A 102 -1.06 -5.29 -22.73
CA ARG A 102 -1.53 -3.96 -23.16
C ARG A 102 -0.66 -2.83 -22.63
N ALA A 103 0.03 -3.06 -21.52
CA ALA A 103 0.95 -2.12 -20.90
C ALA A 103 2.23 -2.83 -20.47
N VAL A 104 3.33 -2.08 -20.38
CA VAL A 104 4.61 -2.54 -19.84
C VAL A 104 5.14 -1.55 -18.82
N PRO A 105 5.89 -1.99 -17.80
CA PRO A 105 6.58 -1.07 -16.90
C PRO A 105 7.54 -0.16 -17.64
N THR A 106 7.62 1.11 -17.25
CA THR A 106 8.53 2.09 -17.86
C THR A 106 9.99 1.64 -17.79
N GLU A 107 10.41 1.05 -16.66
CA GLU A 107 11.76 0.48 -16.49
C GLU A 107 12.10 -0.59 -17.53
N PHE A 108 11.13 -1.43 -17.88
CA PHE A 108 11.30 -2.43 -18.92
C PHE A 108 11.46 -1.78 -20.30
N ALA A 109 10.64 -0.78 -20.62
CA ALA A 109 10.76 -0.04 -21.87
C ALA A 109 12.13 0.62 -21.99
N MET A 110 12.59 1.31 -20.94
CA MET A 110 13.92 1.94 -20.89
C MET A 110 15.02 0.91 -21.14
N PHE A 111 15.00 -0.21 -20.42
CA PHE A 111 15.96 -1.29 -20.61
C PHE A 111 16.01 -1.82 -22.06
N VAL A 112 14.85 -2.08 -22.66
CA VAL A 112 14.76 -2.57 -24.05
C VAL A 112 15.34 -1.56 -25.02
N PHE A 113 15.00 -0.29 -24.89
CA PHE A 113 15.50 0.75 -25.77
C PHE A 113 17.02 0.97 -25.63
N SER A 114 17.56 0.98 -24.41
CA SER A 114 19.01 1.08 -24.19
C SER A 114 19.75 -0.09 -24.85
N ARG A 115 19.20 -1.30 -24.73
CA ARG A 115 19.78 -2.49 -25.36
C ARG A 115 19.74 -2.41 -26.89
N LEU A 116 18.62 -1.99 -27.47
CA LEU A 116 18.48 -1.82 -28.92
C LEU A 116 19.41 -0.72 -29.45
N ALA A 117 19.53 0.40 -28.73
CA ALA A 117 20.47 1.46 -29.07
C ALA A 117 21.92 0.98 -29.08
N ALA A 118 22.33 0.19 -28.08
CA ALA A 118 23.66 -0.40 -28.00
C ALA A 118 23.93 -1.40 -29.14
N GLU A 119 22.92 -2.20 -29.53
CA GLU A 119 23.02 -3.13 -30.66
C GLU A 119 23.20 -2.38 -31.99
N ILE A 120 22.40 -1.34 -32.23
CA ILE A 120 22.53 -0.48 -33.41
C ILE A 120 23.91 0.18 -33.43
N ALA A 121 24.35 0.75 -32.31
CA ALA A 121 25.66 1.36 -32.15
C ALA A 121 26.80 0.40 -32.55
N SER A 122 26.72 -0.86 -32.11
CA SER A 122 27.70 -1.90 -32.46
C SER A 122 27.71 -2.19 -33.96
N ILE A 123 26.55 -2.28 -34.61
CA ILE A 123 26.46 -2.49 -36.06
C ILE A 123 27.11 -1.31 -36.80
N LEU A 124 26.80 -0.07 -36.39
CA LEU A 124 27.35 1.14 -37.00
C LEU A 124 28.88 1.20 -36.89
N ASP A 125 29.48 0.75 -35.79
CA ASP A 125 30.94 0.71 -35.60
C ASP A 125 31.66 -0.23 -36.59
N THR A 126 30.97 -1.23 -37.14
CA THR A 126 31.55 -2.14 -38.14
C THR A 126 31.49 -1.62 -39.58
N LEU A 127 30.69 -0.57 -39.84
CA LEU A 127 30.46 -0.06 -41.18
C LEU A 127 31.72 0.53 -41.84
N PRO A 128 32.56 1.34 -41.17
CA PRO A 128 33.77 1.90 -41.81
C PRO A 128 34.71 0.82 -42.33
N LEU A 129 34.93 -0.25 -41.55
CA LEU A 129 35.77 -1.37 -41.95
C LEU A 129 35.16 -2.14 -43.13
N THR A 130 33.84 -2.36 -43.09
CA THR A 130 33.11 -3.04 -44.16
C THR A 130 33.16 -2.26 -45.47
N LEU A 131 32.99 -0.93 -45.41
CA LEU A 131 33.12 -0.01 -46.54
C LEU A 131 34.53 -0.08 -47.13
N LYS A 132 35.57 0.04 -46.31
CA LYS A 132 36.97 -0.05 -46.74
C LYS A 132 37.28 -1.37 -47.46
N ARG A 133 36.71 -2.49 -46.97
CA ARG A 133 36.92 -3.81 -47.56
C ARG A 133 36.16 -4.00 -48.88
N ARG A 134 34.94 -3.47 -49.00
CA ARG A 134 34.10 -3.63 -50.20
C ARG A 134 34.41 -2.62 -51.31
N HIS A 135 34.93 -1.45 -50.94
CA HIS A 135 35.22 -0.33 -51.83
C HIS A 135 36.64 0.20 -51.54
N PRO A 136 37.69 -0.58 -51.87
CA PRO A 136 39.08 -0.22 -51.57
C PRO A 136 39.58 1.00 -52.37
N ASP A 137 38.85 1.40 -53.41
CA ASP A 137 39.04 2.60 -54.23
C ASP A 137 38.57 3.89 -53.53
N LEU A 138 37.77 3.79 -52.46
CA LEU A 138 37.38 4.96 -51.66
C LEU A 138 38.61 5.58 -50.99
N GLU A 139 38.81 6.86 -51.24
CA GLU A 139 39.81 7.63 -50.52
C GLU A 139 39.54 7.65 -49.01
N VAL A 140 40.62 7.64 -48.22
CA VAL A 140 40.57 7.62 -46.74
C VAL A 140 39.73 8.78 -46.18
N ARG A 141 39.81 9.97 -46.78
CA ARG A 141 39.03 11.14 -46.36
C ARG A 141 37.51 10.91 -46.38
N HIS A 142 37.01 10.09 -47.32
CA HIS A 142 35.59 9.77 -47.40
C HIS A 142 35.18 8.79 -46.29
N ILE A 143 36.03 7.80 -46.00
CA ILE A 143 35.82 6.85 -44.89
C ILE A 143 35.82 7.60 -43.55
N GLU A 144 36.75 8.52 -43.35
CA GLU A 144 36.82 9.36 -42.14
C GLU A 144 35.62 10.30 -41.99
N SER A 145 35.07 10.81 -43.10
CA SER A 145 33.84 11.60 -43.07
C SER A 145 32.65 10.76 -42.60
N VAL A 146 32.49 9.54 -43.14
CA VAL A 146 31.44 8.62 -42.70
C VAL A 146 31.63 8.22 -41.23
N GLN A 147 32.86 7.91 -40.82
CA GLN A 147 33.17 7.53 -39.43
C GLN A 147 32.84 8.65 -38.43
N ARG A 148 33.04 9.92 -38.81
CA ARG A 148 32.64 11.08 -37.98
C ARG A 148 31.13 11.17 -37.82
N GLU A 149 30.35 11.00 -38.89
CA GLU A 149 28.89 11.03 -38.80
C GLU A 149 28.33 9.83 -38.02
N LEU A 150 28.88 8.63 -38.23
CA LEU A 150 28.52 7.44 -37.46
C LEU A 150 28.82 7.61 -35.97
N SER A 151 29.95 8.23 -35.60
CA SER A 151 30.28 8.50 -34.20
C SER A 151 29.26 9.42 -33.53
N LYS A 152 28.77 10.45 -34.24
CA LYS A 152 27.71 11.33 -33.73
C LYS A 152 26.41 10.56 -33.50
N ALA A 153 25.99 9.77 -34.48
CA ALA A 153 24.77 8.95 -34.39
C ALA A 153 24.85 7.96 -33.23
N ARG A 154 26.00 7.28 -33.09
CA ARG A 154 26.27 6.32 -32.01
C ARG A 154 26.19 6.96 -30.64
N ASN A 155 26.88 8.09 -30.45
CA ASN A 155 26.88 8.80 -29.17
C ASN A 155 25.46 9.26 -28.81
N ARG A 156 24.65 9.65 -29.82
CA ARG A 156 23.25 10.01 -29.60
C ARG A 156 22.37 8.82 -29.22
N ALA A 157 22.61 7.66 -29.82
CA ALA A 157 21.94 6.41 -29.45
C ALA A 157 22.33 5.95 -28.04
N ALA A 158 23.60 6.07 -27.67
CA ALA A 158 24.09 5.70 -26.35
C ALA A 158 23.47 6.50 -25.19
N GLN A 159 22.98 7.71 -25.47
CA GLN A 159 22.29 8.59 -24.52
C GLN A 159 20.75 8.45 -24.57
N LEU A 160 20.23 7.38 -25.16
CA LEU A 160 18.78 7.23 -25.35
C LEU A 160 18.05 7.03 -24.01
N ASP A 161 18.67 6.33 -23.07
CA ASP A 161 18.19 6.10 -21.71
C ASP A 161 17.95 7.40 -20.94
N GLU A 162 18.91 8.33 -20.98
CA GLU A 162 18.80 9.64 -20.34
C GLU A 162 17.70 10.52 -20.95
N ARG A 163 17.40 10.32 -22.23
CA ARG A 163 16.42 11.14 -22.98
C ARG A 163 15.00 10.60 -22.94
N LEU A 164 14.85 9.30 -22.73
CA LEU A 164 13.57 8.60 -22.79
C LEU A 164 12.50 9.21 -21.88
N PRO A 165 12.79 9.57 -20.61
CA PRO A 165 11.82 10.22 -19.74
C PRO A 165 11.31 11.55 -20.33
N GLY A 166 12.21 12.41 -20.81
CA GLY A 166 11.83 13.69 -21.40
C GLY A 166 11.01 13.53 -22.70
N LEU A 167 11.34 12.54 -23.53
CA LEU A 167 10.55 12.23 -24.74
C LEU A 167 9.14 11.73 -24.39
N LEU A 168 8.99 10.99 -23.30
CA LEU A 168 7.68 10.57 -22.80
C LEU A 168 6.88 11.79 -22.30
N ASP A 169 7.51 12.69 -21.56
CA ASP A 169 6.88 13.91 -21.08
C ASP A 169 6.40 14.80 -22.24
N GLU A 170 7.23 14.97 -23.28
CA GLU A 170 6.87 15.69 -24.51
C GLU A 170 5.65 15.07 -25.20
N TYR A 171 5.62 13.73 -25.34
CA TYR A 171 4.49 13.01 -25.93
C TYR A 171 3.20 13.18 -25.13
N LEU A 172 3.28 13.05 -23.80
CA LEU A 172 2.13 13.22 -22.92
C LEU A 172 1.59 14.65 -22.96
N ALA A 173 2.47 15.65 -23.05
CA ALA A 173 2.08 17.05 -23.23
C ALA A 173 1.35 17.28 -24.56
N THR A 174 1.75 16.60 -25.64
CA THR A 174 1.07 16.72 -26.94
C THR A 174 -0.28 16.00 -27.00
N ALA A 175 -0.47 14.98 -26.16
CA ALA A 175 -1.73 14.22 -26.09
C ALA A 175 -2.78 14.85 -25.17
N ALA A 176 -2.39 15.88 -24.39
CA ALA A 176 -3.26 16.58 -23.46
C ALA A 176 -3.96 17.82 -24.05
N ASP A 177 -3.61 18.21 -25.28
CA ASP A 177 -4.28 19.22 -26.11
C ASP A 177 -5.32 18.59 -27.06
#